data_AF-A0A4Q3W8S3-F1
#
_entry.id   AF-A0A4Q3W8S3-F1
#
_cell.length_a   1.000
_cell.length_b   1.000
_cell.length_c   1.000
_cell.angle_alpha   90.00
_cell.angle_beta   90.00
_cell.angle_gamma   90.00
#
_symmetry.space_group_name_H-M   'P 1'
#
loop_
_entity.id
_entity.type
_entity.pdbx_description
1 polymer ?
#
loop_
_entity_poly.entity_id
_entity_poly.type
_entity_poly.pdbx_seq_one_letter_code
_entity_poly.pdbx_strand_id
1 'polypeptide(L)' 'MGYYTIKTPWLLKKLYPGCTWNIQTKEKIIYLTFDDGPHPEA' A
#
# COMPACT_ATOMS: atom_id res chain seq x y z
N MET A 1 19.77 14.40 -9.27
CA MET A 1 18.71 13.96 -8.33
C MET A 1 17.50 13.61 -9.17
N GLY A 2 17.14 12.33 -9.29
CA GLY A 2 16.07 11.89 -10.20
C GLY A 2 14.66 12.22 -9.68
N TYR A 3 13.68 12.23 -10.57
CA TYR A 3 12.28 12.34 -10.19
C TYR A 3 11.78 11.02 -9.60
N TYR A 4 11.25 11.05 -8.39
CA TYR A 4 10.59 9.90 -7.76
C TYR A 4 9.25 10.32 -7.17
N THR A 5 8.31 9.39 -7.16
CA THR A 5 6.93 9.66 -6.73
C THR A 5 6.76 9.31 -5.26
N ILE A 6 6.33 10.29 -4.45
CA ILE A 6 6.01 10.07 -3.03
C ILE A 6 4.64 9.40 -2.86
N LYS A 7 3.68 9.71 -3.74
CA LYS A 7 2.35 9.10 -3.78
C LYS A 7 2.24 8.17 -4.99
N THR A 8 1.46 7.11 -4.85
CA THR A 8 1.19 6.20 -5.98
C THR A 8 0.50 6.94 -7.14
N PRO A 9 1.09 6.95 -8.35
CA PRO A 9 0.48 7.50 -9.57
C PRO A 9 -0.90 6.92 -9.89
N TRP A 10 -1.76 7.73 -10.51
CA TRP A 10 -3.12 7.31 -10.88
C TRP A 10 -3.15 6.16 -11.90
N LEU A 11 -2.15 6.09 -12.79
CA LEU A 11 -2.04 5.03 -13.80
C LEU A 11 -1.93 3.65 -13.13
N LEU A 12 -1.15 3.53 -12.06
CA LEU A 12 -1.03 2.27 -11.30
C LEU A 12 -2.36 1.89 -10.65
N LYS A 13 -3.11 2.85 -10.11
CA LYS A 13 -4.43 2.59 -9.53
C LYS A 13 -5.41 2.05 -10.57
N LYS A 14 -5.31 2.51 -11.81
CA LYS A 14 -6.14 2.05 -12.93
C LYS A 14 -5.78 0.66 -13.43
N LEU A 15 -4.48 0.31 -13.43
CA LEU A 15 -4.01 -1.02 -13.87
C LEU A 15 -4.36 -2.14 -12.89
N TYR A 16 -4.50 -1.82 -11.61
CA TYR A 16 -4.79 -2.78 -10.54
C TYR A 16 -6.03 -2.35 -9.75
N PRO A 17 -7.23 -2.43 -10.37
CA PRO A 17 -8.46 -1.93 -9.77
C PRO A 17 -8.94 -2.77 -8.57
N GLY A 18 -8.44 -4.01 -8.43
CA GLY A 18 -8.79 -4.89 -7.30
C GLY A 18 -8.07 -4.55 -6.00
N CYS A 19 -7.08 -3.64 -6.01
CA CYS A 19 -6.36 -3.25 -4.81
C CYS A 19 -7.02 -2.05 -4.12
N THR A 20 -6.99 -2.04 -2.78
CA THR A 20 -7.39 -0.86 -1.98
C THR A 20 -6.23 0.13 -1.94
N TRP A 21 -6.34 1.23 -2.68
CA TRP A 21 -5.26 2.22 -2.82
C TRP A 21 -5.25 3.35 -1.80
N ASN A 22 -6.41 3.67 -1.21
CA ASN A 22 -6.52 4.72 -0.19
C ASN A 22 -7.57 4.29 0.83
N ILE A 23 -7.27 4.49 2.10
CA ILE A 23 -8.20 4.27 3.21
C ILE A 23 -8.41 5.63 3.88
N GLN A 24 -9.66 6.08 3.97
CA GLN A 24 -9.98 7.35 4.64
C GLN A 24 -9.97 7.14 6.15
N THR A 25 -9.28 8.02 6.87
CA THR A 25 -9.21 8.04 8.34
C THR A 25 -9.63 9.42 8.84
N LYS A 26 -10.20 9.49 10.04
CA LYS A 26 -10.57 10.77 10.68
C LYS A 26 -9.36 11.51 11.25
N GLU A 27 -8.30 10.77 11.56
CA GLU A 27 -7.08 11.26 12.20
C GLU A 27 -5.85 10.91 11.34
N LYS A 28 -4.73 11.61 11.58
CA LYS A 28 -3.46 11.36 10.89
C LYS A 28 -2.74 10.16 11.52
N ILE A 29 -3.14 8.97 11.09
CA ILE A 29 -2.68 7.69 11.64
C ILE A 29 -2.10 6.79 10.55
N ILE A 30 -1.16 5.94 10.92
CA ILE A 30 -0.51 4.96 10.03
C ILE A 30 -0.73 3.58 10.62
N TYR A 31 -1.25 2.65 9.81
CA TYR A 31 -1.41 1.25 10.16
C TYR A 31 -0.27 0.46 9.53
N LEU A 32 0.51 -0.23 10.36
CA LEU A 32 1.59 -1.11 9.93
C LEU A 32 1.11 -2.56 10.10
N THR A 33 1.09 -3.31 9.01
CA THR A 33 0.78 -4.73 9.00
C THR A 33 2.04 -5.51 8.69
N PHE A 34 2.26 -6.59 9.42
CA PHE A 34 3.36 -7.51 9.17
C PHE A 34 2.77 -8.76 8.53
N ASP A 35 3.17 -9.04 7.29
CA ASP A 35 2.82 -10.27 6.60
C ASP A 35 3.93 -11.27 6.87
N ASP A 36 3.76 -12.08 7.92
CA ASP A 36 4.76 -13.09 8.33
C ASP A 36 4.80 -14.30 7.39
N GLY A 37 3.99 -14.32 6.32
CA GLY A 37 3.97 -15.38 5.33
C GLY A 37 3.68 -16.77 5.90
N PRO A 38 3.79 -17.84 5.08
CA PRO A 38 3.70 -19.20 5.59
C PRO A 38 4.86 -19.43 6.56
N HIS A 39 4.50 -19.71 7.81
CA HIS A 39 5.47 -20.17 8.80
C HIS A 39 5.84 -21.61 8.47
N PRO A 40 7.11 -22.00 8.60
CA PRO A 40 7.47 -23.41 8.53
C PRO A 40 6.70 -24.16 9.62
N GLU A 41 5.78 -25.03 9.19
CA GLU A 41 5.21 -26.05 10.07
C GLU A 41 6.34 -27.04 10.39
N ALA A 42 6.68 -27.17 11.67
CA ALA A 42 7.68 -28.11 12.17
C ALA A 42 7.05 -29.47 12.48
#